data_AF-A0A924HNI2-F1
#
_entry.id   AF-A0A924HNI2-F1
#
_cell.length_a   1.000
_cell.length_b   1.000
_cell.length_c   1.000
_cell.angle_alpha   90.00
_cell.angle_beta   90.00
_cell.angle_gamma   90.00
#
_symmetry.space_group_name_H-M   'P 1'
#
loop_
_entity.id
_entity.type
_entity.pdbx_description
1 polymer ?
#
loop_
_entity_poly.entity_id
_entity_poly.type
_entity_poly.pdbx_seq_one_letter_code
_entity_poly.pdbx_strand_id
1 'polypeptide(L)'
;MNIFRKRIKIIDAFIIGKYLGTFVYTLALFVVIIVIFDLSEKFDDFLENDMSIWDTITQYYAGSIPFYVNMLSPLINFIAVIFFTAKMADQTEIVPILSGGVSFNRFLRPYFISAFIIFSINLISNLYVLPYTNRIKNKFENEVIKKKDPFTKEKIHMKLDSNTYIFIDAFDN
;
A
#
# COMPACT_ATOMS: atom_id res chain seq x y z
N MET A 1 26.94 -6.97 17.98
CA MET A 1 25.57 -7.53 17.94
C MET A 1 24.95 -7.75 19.35
N ASN A 2 25.25 -6.92 20.37
CA ASN A 2 24.84 -7.15 21.77
C ASN A 2 24.18 -5.94 22.48
N ILE A 3 23.99 -4.80 21.80
CA ILE A 3 23.41 -3.59 22.42
C ILE A 3 21.87 -3.60 22.33
N PHE A 4 21.30 -4.07 21.23
CA PHE A 4 19.85 -4.13 21.03
C PHE A 4 19.14 -5.17 21.92
N ARG A 5 19.80 -6.31 22.21
CA ARG A 5 19.24 -7.39 23.03
C ARG A 5 19.08 -7.03 24.52
N LYS A 6 19.74 -5.96 24.97
CA LYS A 6 19.66 -5.48 26.36
C LYS A 6 18.43 -4.57 26.60
N ARG A 7 17.85 -3.99 25.54
CA ARG A 7 16.65 -3.13 25.63
C ARG A 7 15.36 -3.80 25.14
N ILE A 8 15.45 -4.74 24.21
CA ILE A 8 14.30 -5.50 23.71
C ILE A 8 14.23 -6.83 24.46
N LYS A 9 13.19 -7.02 25.28
CA LYS A 9 12.98 -8.31 25.93
C LYS A 9 12.43 -9.31 24.90
N ILE A 10 12.61 -10.60 25.16
CA ILE A 10 12.16 -11.68 24.26
C ILE A 10 10.66 -11.53 23.89
N ILE A 11 9.85 -11.09 24.86
CA ILE A 11 8.42 -10.81 24.68
C ILE A 11 8.16 -9.70 23.66
N ASP A 12 8.99 -8.66 23.63
CA ASP A 12 8.82 -7.53 22.72
C ASP A 12 9.08 -7.98 21.28
N ALA A 13 10.18 -8.70 21.05
CA ALA A 13 10.51 -9.27 19.74
C ALA A 13 9.45 -10.27 19.25
N PHE A 14 8.90 -11.06 20.18
CA PHE A 14 7.83 -12.01 19.90
C PHE A 14 6.54 -11.31 19.42
N ILE A 15 6.08 -10.29 20.14
CA ILE A 15 4.87 -9.53 19.78
C ILE A 15 5.09 -8.79 18.45
N ILE A 16 6.24 -8.13 18.28
CA ILE A 16 6.59 -7.42 17.04
C ILE A 16 6.59 -8.39 15.85
N GLY A 17 7.21 -9.57 16.00
CA GLY A 17 7.25 -10.59 14.96
C GLY A 17 5.86 -11.11 14.59
N LYS A 18 5.00 -11.38 15.58
CA LYS A 18 3.62 -11.81 15.33
C LYS A 18 2.80 -10.74 14.63
N TYR A 19 2.91 -9.48 15.05
CA TYR A 19 2.15 -8.39 14.46
C TYR A 19 2.62 -8.07 13.04
N LEU A 20 3.92 -7.82 12.84
CA LEU A 20 4.46 -7.52 11.50
C LEU A 20 4.27 -8.69 10.53
N GLY A 21 4.45 -9.93 11.01
CA GLY A 21 4.17 -11.13 10.22
C GLY A 21 2.70 -11.21 9.79
N THR A 22 1.77 -10.96 10.71
CA THR A 22 0.33 -10.91 10.40
C THR A 22 0.02 -9.81 9.39
N PHE A 23 0.58 -8.61 9.60
CA PHE A 23 0.38 -7.47 8.70
C PHE A 23 0.85 -7.77 7.28
N VAL A 24 2.10 -8.24 7.11
CA VAL A 24 2.65 -8.57 5.79
C VAL A 24 1.88 -9.70 5.12
N TYR A 25 1.52 -10.75 5.88
CA TYR A 25 0.76 -11.87 5.36
C TYR A 25 -0.62 -11.43 4.84
N THR A 26 -1.39 -10.71 5.67
CA THR A 26 -2.71 -10.22 5.28
C THR A 26 -2.59 -9.24 4.12
N LEU A 27 -1.61 -8.33 4.14
CA LEU A 27 -1.40 -7.37 3.05
C LEU A 27 -1.12 -8.08 1.73
N ALA A 28 -0.21 -9.06 1.72
CA ALA A 28 0.14 -9.81 0.53
C ALA A 28 -1.08 -10.54 -0.04
N LEU A 29 -1.89 -11.17 0.82
CA LEU A 29 -3.10 -11.88 0.41
C LEU A 29 -4.10 -10.94 -0.27
N PHE A 30 -4.35 -9.77 0.31
CA PHE A 30 -5.25 -8.78 -0.30
C PHE A 30 -4.68 -8.18 -1.59
N VAL A 31 -3.38 -7.95 -1.68
CA VAL A 31 -2.74 -7.47 -2.92
C VAL A 31 -2.93 -8.49 -4.05
N VAL A 32 -2.73 -9.78 -3.79
CA VAL A 32 -2.95 -10.84 -4.78
C VAL A 32 -4.40 -10.83 -5.27
N ILE A 33 -5.36 -10.72 -4.35
CA ILE A 33 -6.79 -10.65 -4.70
C ILE A 33 -7.07 -9.45 -5.62
N ILE A 34 -6.57 -8.26 -5.28
CA ILE A 34 -6.77 -7.06 -6.10
C ILE A 34 -6.14 -7.21 -7.48
N VAL A 35 -4.93 -7.77 -7.57
CA VAL A 35 -4.25 -7.98 -8.85
C VAL A 35 -5.06 -8.91 -9.74
N ILE A 36 -5.63 -9.98 -9.19
CA ILE A 36 -6.50 -10.89 -9.95
C ILE A 36 -7.77 -10.18 -10.44
N PHE A 37 -8.40 -9.37 -9.59
CA PHE A 37 -9.58 -8.60 -9.99
C PHE A 37 -9.28 -7.58 -11.10
N ASP A 38 -8.23 -6.79 -10.95
CA ASP A 38 -7.81 -5.78 -11.94
C ASP A 38 -7.40 -6.45 -13.27
N LEU A 39 -6.75 -7.62 -13.21
CA LEU A 39 -6.42 -8.40 -14.40
C LEU A 39 -7.68 -8.92 -15.10
N SER A 40 -8.66 -9.41 -14.33
CA SER A 40 -9.92 -9.92 -14.87
C SER A 40 -10.76 -8.82 -15.50
N GLU A 41 -10.73 -7.60 -14.98
CA GLU A 41 -11.49 -6.46 -15.50
C GLU A 41 -10.91 -5.97 -16.85
N LYS A 42 -9.58 -6.03 -17.00
CA LYS A 42 -8.87 -5.54 -18.18
C LYS A 42 -8.50 -6.64 -19.17
N PHE A 43 -9.01 -7.84 -18.95
CA PHE A 43 -8.64 -9.02 -19.73
C PHE A 43 -8.94 -8.83 -21.22
N ASP A 44 -10.11 -8.27 -21.55
CA ASP A 44 -10.53 -8.01 -22.93
C ASP A 44 -9.65 -6.93 -23.59
N ASP A 45 -9.35 -5.83 -22.89
CA ASP A 45 -8.49 -4.74 -23.37
C ASP A 45 -7.05 -5.20 -23.67
N PHE A 46 -6.52 -6.16 -22.89
CA PHE A 46 -5.19 -6.72 -23.12
C PHE A 46 -5.14 -7.65 -24.33
N LEU A 47 -6.22 -8.39 -24.59
CA LEU A 47 -6.34 -9.25 -25.77
C LEU A 47 -6.46 -8.43 -27.06
N GLU A 48 -7.19 -7.32 -27.04
CA GLU A 48 -7.36 -6.45 -28.21
C GLU A 48 -6.07 -5.72 -28.64
N ASN A 49 -5.11 -5.52 -27.73
CA ASN A 49 -3.88 -4.78 -28.00
C ASN A 49 -2.64 -5.65 -28.30
N ASP A 50 -2.81 -6.97 -28.51
CA ASP A 50 -1.73 -7.93 -28.83
C ASP A 50 -0.53 -7.86 -27.84
N MET A 51 -0.82 -7.48 -26.60
CA MET A 51 0.23 -7.31 -25.60
C MET A 51 0.63 -8.65 -25.00
N SER A 52 1.94 -8.91 -24.97
CA SER A 52 2.49 -10.03 -24.22
C SER A 52 2.09 -9.87 -22.74
N ILE A 53 1.42 -10.87 -22.19
CA ILE A 53 0.98 -10.95 -20.78
C ILE A 53 2.16 -10.61 -19.82
N TRP A 54 3.38 -10.97 -20.21
CA TRP A 54 4.60 -10.70 -19.45
C TRP A 54 4.97 -9.21 -19.37
N ASP A 55 4.76 -8.43 -20.42
CA ASP A 55 5.05 -6.99 -20.41
C ASP A 55 4.02 -6.22 -19.56
N THR A 56 2.76 -6.63 -19.60
CA THR A 56 1.70 -6.10 -18.71
C THR A 56 2.02 -6.43 -17.25
N ILE A 57 2.40 -7.67 -16.93
CA ILE A 57 2.76 -8.05 -15.56
C ILE A 57 3.97 -7.29 -15.04
N THR A 58 5.02 -7.13 -15.87
CA THR A 58 6.27 -6.53 -15.42
C THR A 58 6.27 -5.00 -15.41
N GLN A 59 5.58 -4.34 -16.34
CA GLN A 59 5.61 -2.87 -16.44
C GLN A 59 4.42 -2.20 -15.74
N TYR A 60 3.21 -2.74 -15.93
CA TYR A 60 2.00 -2.14 -15.36
C TYR A 60 1.84 -2.50 -13.87
N TYR A 61 1.95 -3.77 -13.50
CA TYR A 61 1.79 -4.15 -12.09
C TYR A 61 2.96 -3.73 -11.19
N ALA A 62 4.17 -3.52 -11.74
CA ALA A 62 5.26 -2.92 -10.99
C ALA A 62 4.95 -1.47 -10.53
N GLY A 63 4.16 -0.73 -11.32
CA GLY A 63 3.66 0.60 -10.95
C GLY A 63 2.43 0.56 -10.04
N SER A 64 1.53 -0.40 -10.26
CA SER A 64 0.23 -0.50 -9.59
C SER A 64 0.28 -1.15 -8.20
N ILE A 65 1.16 -2.14 -7.97
CA ILE A 65 1.28 -2.83 -6.67
C ILE A 65 1.63 -1.85 -5.53
N PRO A 66 2.62 -0.94 -5.66
CA PRO A 66 2.95 0.03 -4.62
C PRO A 66 1.77 0.95 -4.27
N PHE A 67 0.94 1.29 -5.26
CA PHE A 67 -0.28 2.06 -5.04
C PHE A 67 -1.29 1.26 -4.20
N TYR A 68 -1.60 0.02 -4.58
CA TYR A 68 -2.53 -0.82 -3.82
C TYR A 68 -2.03 -1.10 -2.39
N VAL A 69 -0.73 -1.36 -2.23
CA VAL A 69 -0.11 -1.54 -0.91
C VAL A 69 -0.32 -0.32 -0.03
N ASN A 70 -0.06 0.89 -0.55
CA ASN A 70 -0.22 2.12 0.23
C ASN A 70 -1.70 2.40 0.56
N MET A 71 -2.60 2.18 -0.40
CA MET A 71 -4.04 2.36 -0.23
C MET A 71 -4.61 1.42 0.83
N LEU A 72 -4.23 0.14 0.80
CA LEU A 72 -4.74 -0.87 1.72
C LEU A 72 -4.06 -0.84 3.09
N SER A 73 -2.84 -0.30 3.19
CA SER A 73 -2.04 -0.40 4.41
C SER A 73 -2.77 0.05 5.69
N PRO A 74 -3.57 1.14 5.74
CA PRO A 74 -4.27 1.54 6.95
C PRO A 74 -5.32 0.50 7.40
N LEU A 75 -6.09 -0.03 6.44
CA LEU A 75 -7.11 -1.05 6.69
C LEU A 75 -6.47 -2.36 7.16
N ILE A 76 -5.44 -2.82 6.45
CA ILE A 76 -4.75 -4.06 6.80
C ILE A 76 -4.03 -3.92 8.14
N ASN A 77 -3.48 -2.75 8.46
CA ASN A 77 -2.88 -2.48 9.76
C ASN A 77 -3.87 -2.66 10.91
N PHE A 78 -5.10 -2.15 10.74
CA PHE A 78 -6.18 -2.31 11.70
C PHE A 78 -6.60 -3.77 11.86
N ILE A 79 -6.82 -4.48 10.75
CA ILE A 79 -7.21 -5.90 10.80
C ILE A 79 -6.10 -6.75 11.42
N ALA A 80 -4.85 -6.50 11.05
CA ALA A 80 -3.70 -7.23 11.57
C ALA A 80 -3.57 -7.08 13.09
N VAL A 81 -3.70 -5.85 13.62
CA VAL A 81 -3.58 -5.58 15.07
C VAL A 81 -4.66 -6.33 15.86
N ILE A 82 -5.89 -6.36 15.35
CA ILE A 82 -7.02 -7.06 15.97
C ILE A 82 -6.79 -8.57 15.91
N PHE A 83 -6.48 -9.08 14.72
CA PHE A 83 -6.38 -10.52 14.50
C PHE A 83 -5.24 -11.16 15.30
N PHE A 84 -4.04 -10.56 15.30
CA PHE A 84 -2.94 -11.13 16.08
C PHE A 84 -3.24 -11.07 17.58
N THR A 85 -3.86 -9.98 18.05
CA THR A 85 -4.19 -9.83 19.47
C THR A 85 -5.25 -10.84 19.90
N ALA A 86 -6.30 -11.02 19.07
CA ALA A 86 -7.32 -12.04 19.28
C ALA A 86 -6.70 -13.44 19.33
N LYS A 87 -5.77 -13.75 18.42
CA LYS A 87 -5.07 -15.04 18.41
C LYS A 87 -4.19 -15.25 19.65
N MET A 88 -3.51 -14.21 20.13
CA MET A 88 -2.75 -14.28 21.38
C MET A 88 -3.65 -14.48 22.60
N ALA A 89 -4.84 -13.87 22.60
CA ALA A 89 -5.83 -14.05 23.66
C ALA A 89 -6.41 -15.48 23.65
N ASP A 90 -6.74 -16.00 22.47
CA ASP A 90 -7.28 -17.35 22.26
C ASP A 90 -6.28 -18.44 22.67
N GLN A 91 -5.00 -18.25 22.34
CA GLN A 91 -3.91 -19.12 22.79
C GLN A 91 -3.52 -18.90 24.27
N THR A 92 -4.28 -18.07 25.00
CA THR A 92 -4.06 -17.68 26.39
C THR A 92 -2.72 -17.01 26.68
N GLU A 93 -1.94 -16.60 25.67
CA GLU A 93 -0.60 -16.04 25.86
C GLU A 93 -0.60 -14.71 26.64
N ILE A 94 -1.67 -13.93 26.52
CA ILE A 94 -1.81 -12.65 27.23
C ILE A 94 -1.91 -12.86 28.75
N VAL A 95 -2.56 -13.95 29.19
CA VAL A 95 -2.85 -14.20 30.61
C VAL A 95 -1.56 -14.41 31.43
N PRO A 96 -0.64 -15.33 31.08
CA PRO A 96 0.63 -15.49 31.77
C PRO A 96 1.53 -14.25 31.72
N ILE A 97 1.49 -13.47 30.63
CA ILE A 97 2.28 -12.24 30.51
C ILE A 97 1.85 -11.24 31.60
N LEU A 98 0.54 -10.99 31.73
CA LEU A 98 0.01 -10.04 32.70
C LEU A 98 0.08 -10.58 34.13
N SER A 99 -0.27 -11.86 34.35
CA SER A 99 -0.18 -12.51 35.66
C SER A 99 1.26 -12.70 36.14
N GLY A 100 2.24 -12.71 35.22
CA GLY A 100 3.67 -12.72 35.52
C GLY A 100 4.24 -11.37 35.98
N GLY A 101 3.39 -10.39 36.30
CA GLY A 101 3.79 -9.08 36.81
C GLY A 101 4.18 -8.06 35.75
N VAL A 102 3.90 -8.31 34.46
CA VAL A 102 4.11 -7.31 33.41
C VAL A 102 2.95 -6.32 33.40
N SER A 103 3.24 -5.04 33.65
CA SER A 103 2.25 -3.97 33.53
C SER A 103 1.66 -3.90 32.11
N PHE A 104 0.36 -3.61 32.00
CA PHE A 104 -0.32 -3.43 30.72
C PHE A 104 0.37 -2.39 29.80
N ASN A 105 0.81 -1.26 30.36
CA ASN A 105 1.53 -0.23 29.59
C ASN A 105 2.83 -0.73 28.96
N ARG A 106 3.52 -1.69 29.59
CA ARG A 106 4.73 -2.31 29.02
C ARG A 106 4.36 -3.28 27.89
N PHE A 107 3.28 -4.04 28.07
CA PHE A 107 2.75 -4.94 27.04
C PHE A 107 2.37 -4.19 25.75
N LEU A 108 1.87 -2.95 25.86
CA LEU A 108 1.55 -2.11 24.70
C LEU A 108 2.77 -1.53 23.95
N ARG A 109 3.96 -1.43 24.56
CA ARG A 109 5.15 -0.86 23.89
C ARG A 109 5.50 -1.52 22.56
N PRO A 110 5.56 -2.86 22.43
CA PRO A 110 5.83 -3.51 21.15
C PRO A 110 4.75 -3.24 20.07
N TYR A 111 3.50 -2.98 20.46
CA TYR A 111 2.45 -2.57 19.52
C TYR A 111 2.79 -1.21 18.91
N PHE A 112 3.14 -0.23 19.73
CA PHE A 112 3.54 1.11 19.26
C PHE A 112 4.79 1.08 18.39
N ILE A 113 5.79 0.27 18.76
CA ILE A 113 7.02 0.12 17.94
C ILE A 113 6.67 -0.45 16.56
N SER A 114 5.83 -1.48 16.50
CA SER A 114 5.42 -2.09 15.24
C SER A 114 4.61 -1.11 14.37
N ALA A 115 3.66 -0.40 14.97
CA ALA A 115 2.88 0.64 14.30
C ALA A 115 3.78 1.76 13.76
N PHE A 116 4.81 2.15 14.51
CA PHE A 116 5.78 3.16 14.07
C PHE A 116 6.64 2.67 12.90
N ILE A 117 7.01 1.38 12.86
CA ILE A 117 7.72 0.77 11.73
C ILE A 117 6.84 0.83 10.48
N ILE A 118 5.58 0.39 10.59
CA ILE A 118 4.61 0.42 9.49
C ILE A 118 4.38 1.86 9.00
N PHE A 119 4.24 2.81 9.93
CA PHE A 119 4.12 4.23 9.61
C PHE A 119 5.34 4.76 8.85
N SER A 120 6.55 4.45 9.31
CA SER A 120 7.79 4.92 8.68
C SER A 120 7.94 4.39 7.26
N ILE A 121 7.63 3.11 7.05
CA ILE A 121 7.64 2.49 5.71
C ILE A 121 6.61 3.15 4.81
N ASN A 122 5.38 3.35 5.30
CA ASN A 122 4.33 4.01 4.51
C ASN A 122 4.67 5.45 4.16
N LEU A 123 5.27 6.19 5.09
CA LEU A 123 5.71 7.56 4.85
C LEU A 123 6.76 7.63 3.75
N ILE A 124 7.77 6.76 3.80
CA ILE A 124 8.81 6.66 2.75
C ILE A 124 8.17 6.29 1.42
N SER A 125 7.26 5.30 1.41
CA SER A 125 6.55 4.91 0.20
C SER A 125 5.75 6.05 -0.40
N ASN A 126 5.04 6.82 0.43
CA ASN A 126 4.21 7.93 -0.03
C ASN A 126 5.05 9.09 -0.60
N LEU A 127 6.20 9.39 0.02
CA LEU A 127 7.06 10.50 -0.39
C LEU A 127 7.95 10.18 -1.61
N TYR A 128 8.43 8.95 -1.75
CA TYR A 128 9.44 8.61 -2.77
C TYR A 128 8.98 7.54 -3.76
N VAL A 129 8.38 6.45 -3.26
CA VAL A 129 8.02 5.31 -4.11
C VAL A 129 6.84 5.64 -4.99
N LEU A 130 5.75 6.14 -4.42
CA LEU A 130 4.50 6.45 -5.12
C LEU A 130 4.70 7.46 -6.26
N PRO A 131 5.40 8.59 -6.08
CA PRO A 131 5.63 9.54 -7.17
C PRO A 131 6.39 8.91 -8.35
N TYR A 132 7.37 8.05 -8.06
CA TYR A 132 8.15 7.35 -9.08
C TYR A 132 7.32 6.29 -9.81
N THR A 133 6.61 5.43 -9.06
CA THR A 133 5.83 4.33 -9.62
C THR A 133 4.59 4.83 -10.36
N ASN A 134 3.97 5.91 -9.88
CA ASN A 134 2.85 6.56 -10.58
C ASN A 134 3.28 7.17 -11.91
N ARG A 135 4.50 7.71 -12.02
CA ARG A 135 5.03 8.20 -13.31
C ARG A 135 5.18 7.07 -14.32
N ILE A 136 5.70 5.92 -13.90
CA ILE A 136 5.84 4.72 -14.75
C ILE A 136 4.46 4.23 -15.19
N LYS A 137 3.53 4.07 -14.24
CA LYS A 137 2.16 3.64 -14.51
C LYS A 137 1.46 4.60 -15.48
N ASN A 138 1.48 5.90 -15.22
CA ASN A 138 0.81 6.89 -16.06
C ASN A 138 1.41 6.95 -17.47
N LYS A 139 2.73 6.79 -17.60
CA LYS A 139 3.38 6.70 -18.92
C LYS A 139 2.88 5.49 -19.70
N PHE A 140 2.81 4.33 -19.05
CA PHE A 140 2.28 3.10 -19.65
C PHE A 140 0.81 3.23 -20.04
N GLU A 141 -0.05 3.74 -19.15
CA GLU A 141 -1.47 3.96 -19.45
C GLU A 141 -1.67 4.93 -20.63
N ASN A 142 -0.83 5.98 -20.74
CA ASN A 142 -0.90 6.93 -21.84
C ASN A 142 -0.44 6.34 -23.19
N GLU A 143 0.61 5.52 -23.20
CA GLU A 143 1.15 4.92 -24.43
C GLU A 143 0.30 3.74 -24.95
N VAL A 144 -0.31 2.98 -24.04
CA VAL A 144 -0.99 1.72 -24.35
C VAL A 144 -2.52 1.85 -24.37
N ILE A 145 -3.12 2.44 -23.33
CA ILE A 145 -4.57 2.45 -23.13
C ILE A 145 -5.19 3.74 -23.71
N LYS A 146 -4.51 4.88 -23.56
CA LYS A 146 -4.96 6.18 -24.06
C LYS A 146 -4.23 6.64 -25.32
N LYS A 147 -4.06 5.74 -26.30
CA LYS A 147 -3.51 6.06 -27.63
C LYS A 147 -4.25 7.19 -28.40
N LYS A 148 -5.36 7.70 -27.86
CA LYS A 148 -6.25 8.74 -28.42
C LYS A 148 -6.52 9.93 -27.48
N ASP A 149 -5.72 10.17 -26.44
CA ASP A 149 -5.78 11.46 -25.72
C ASP A 149 -4.74 12.38 -26.38
N PRO A 150 -5.13 13.26 -27.32
CA PRO A 150 -4.16 14.10 -28.00
C PRO A 150 -3.38 14.91 -26.97
N PHE A 151 -2.04 14.92 -27.09
CA PHE A 151 -1.17 15.82 -26.32
C PHE A 151 -1.65 17.27 -26.42
N THR A 152 -2.31 17.59 -27.52
CA THR A 152 -3.14 18.76 -27.74
C THR A 152 -4.51 18.57 -27.09
N LYS A 153 -4.67 19.03 -25.85
CA LYS A 153 -6.01 19.19 -25.28
C LYS A 153 -6.71 20.33 -26.02
N GLU A 154 -7.59 19.97 -26.95
CA GLU A 154 -8.46 20.91 -27.64
C GLU A 154 -9.66 21.26 -26.75
N LYS A 155 -10.13 22.51 -26.83
CA LYS A 155 -11.33 23.00 -26.13
C LYS A 155 -11.26 22.87 -24.61
N ILE A 156 -10.18 23.38 -24.01
CA ILE A 156 -10.07 23.45 -22.55
C ILE A 156 -10.94 24.61 -22.05
N HIS A 157 -11.90 24.30 -21.18
CA HIS A 157 -12.69 25.27 -20.46
C HIS A 157 -12.23 25.32 -19.00
N MET A 158 -11.78 26.47 -18.52
CA MET A 158 -11.40 26.69 -17.13
C MET A 158 -12.19 27.86 -16.54
N LYS A 159 -12.75 27.66 -15.35
CA LYS A 159 -13.36 28.74 -14.56
C LYS A 159 -12.32 29.25 -13.56
N LEU A 160 -11.87 30.50 -13.72
CA LEU A 160 -10.89 31.12 -12.80
C LEU A 160 -11.56 31.74 -11.57
N ASP A 161 -12.75 32.29 -11.75
CA ASP A 161 -13.56 32.86 -10.67
C ASP A 161 -15.04 32.81 -11.06
N SER A 162 -15.93 33.15 -10.13
CA SER A 162 -17.38 33.25 -10.25
C SER A 162 -17.86 33.80 -11.60
N ASN A 163 -17.17 34.81 -12.12
CA ASN A 163 -17.52 35.51 -13.37
C ASN A 163 -16.53 35.34 -14.53
N THR A 164 -15.41 34.62 -14.35
CA THR A 164 -14.35 34.57 -15.37
C THR A 164 -14.16 33.16 -15.89
N TYR A 165 -14.41 32.98 -17.19
CA TYR A 165 -14.23 31.73 -17.91
C TYR A 165 -13.13 31.93 -18.96
N ILE A 166 -12.16 31.02 -18.97
CA ILE A 166 -11.12 30.93 -19.98
C ILE A 166 -11.45 29.75 -20.89
N PHE A 167 -11.39 30.03 -22.20
CA PHE A 167 -11.44 29.04 -23.25
C PHE A 167 -10.08 29.00 -23.95
N ILE A 168 -9.51 27.82 -24.09
CA ILE A 168 -8.29 27.58 -24.86
C ILE A 168 -8.65 26.59 -25.96
N ASP A 169 -8.57 27.05 -27.21
CA ASP A 169 -9.00 26.28 -28.38
C ASP A 169 -8.06 25.10 -28.66
N ALA A 170 -6.75 25.36 -28.63
CA ALA A 170 -5.71 24.33 -28.66
C ALA A 170 -4.51 24.78 -27.80
N PHE A 171 -3.99 23.86 -27.00
CA PHE A 171 -2.74 24.04 -26.27
C PHE A 171 -1.72 23.02 -26.80
N ASP A 172 -0.67 23.50 -27.44
CA ASP A 172 0.46 22.71 -27.91
C ASP A 172 1.67 23.03 -27.03
N ASN A 173 2.44 22.02 -26.63
CA ASN A 173 3.43 22.12 -25.55
C ASN A 173 4.87 22.04 -26.06
#